data_AF-A0A7I8W9H4-F1
#
_entry.id   AF-A0A7I8W9H4-F1
#
_cell.length_a   1.000
_cell.length_b   1.000
_cell.length_c   1.000
_cell.angle_alpha   90.00
_cell.angle_beta   90.00
_cell.angle_gamma   90.00
#
_symmetry.space_group_name_H-M   'P 1'
#
loop_
_entity.id
_entity.type
_entity.pdbx_description
1 polymer ?
#
loop_
_entity_poly.entity_id
_entity_poly.type
_entity_poly.pdbx_seq_one_letter_code
_entity_poly.pdbx_strand_id
1 'polypeptide(L)'
;MKYQFYAFTASLQFIFFSSTTDKTLAEYVCPGKEFSPKCKSSTRSDSANKEYVLIRSAIYGQLYNSECPQMDDIEIDDVCTANVLPKLDLLCSGQETCQVNVPDESLDSSKPCTNMRLRMALGVDYECISAATCSFNGETQLLQVSSPGYILASLTHGFRYPCTFRLKTREGYNLHLRLIDLATDKFNYTRSKNCIRYAHVRDGSLEKEICGGSNRTSELWRSRWNTVDILIADQITPPSKQNSRFLIYYEPRRSCPEVKAPSGGWLKKLSTNLALGCNDSTEARWSLRCENSIWVGPKAEERACPETAGSKSELGGIPHGL
;
A
#
# COMPACT_ATOMS: atom_id res chain seq x y z
N MET A 1 -43.34 -39.91 16.68
CA MET A 1 -42.47 -38.73 16.90
C MET A 1 -42.27 -38.05 15.56
N LYS A 2 -42.78 -36.82 15.39
CA LYS A 2 -42.63 -36.01 14.17
C LYS A 2 -41.64 -34.88 14.48
N TYR A 3 -40.48 -34.88 13.83
CA TYR A 3 -39.51 -33.80 13.93
C TYR A 3 -39.85 -32.73 12.88
N GLN A 4 -40.24 -31.53 13.33
CA GLN A 4 -40.33 -30.33 12.49
C GLN A 4 -38.97 -29.64 12.48
N PHE A 5 -38.35 -29.55 11.29
CA PHE A 5 -37.18 -28.71 11.06
C PHE A 5 -37.66 -27.28 10.73
N TYR A 6 -37.31 -26.33 11.60
CA TYR A 6 -37.44 -24.90 11.31
C TYR A 6 -36.19 -24.43 10.55
N ALA A 7 -36.36 -24.09 9.28
CA ALA A 7 -35.33 -23.42 8.48
C ALA A 7 -35.39 -21.91 8.76
N PHE A 8 -34.38 -21.39 9.47
CA PHE A 8 -34.16 -19.96 9.63
C PHE A 8 -33.39 -19.44 8.41
N THR A 9 -34.07 -18.78 7.48
CA THR A 9 -33.43 -18.05 6.37
C THR A 9 -33.00 -16.67 6.86
N ALA A 10 -31.73 -16.53 7.26
CA ALA A 10 -31.14 -15.23 7.53
C ALA A 10 -30.72 -14.59 6.19
N SER A 11 -31.49 -13.60 5.73
CA SER A 11 -31.15 -12.78 4.57
C SER A 11 -30.00 -11.84 4.90
N LEU A 12 -28.76 -12.27 4.63
CA LEU A 12 -27.59 -11.38 4.64
C LEU A 12 -27.67 -10.44 3.42
N GLN A 13 -28.10 -9.20 3.62
CA GLN A 13 -27.90 -8.14 2.65
C GLN A 13 -26.42 -7.74 2.65
N PHE A 14 -25.64 -8.29 1.72
CA PHE A 14 -24.30 -7.79 1.43
C PHE A 14 -24.44 -6.43 0.74
N ILE A 15 -24.19 -5.36 1.49
CA ILE A 15 -23.96 -4.03 0.92
C ILE A 15 -22.60 -4.07 0.23
N PHE A 16 -22.59 -4.37 -1.07
CA PHE A 16 -21.42 -4.14 -1.91
C PHE A 16 -21.26 -2.63 -2.08
N PHE A 17 -20.35 -2.04 -1.31
CA PHE A 17 -19.82 -0.73 -1.64
C PHE A 17 -19.11 -0.87 -2.98
N SER A 18 -19.67 -0.26 -4.02
CA SER A 18 -19.06 -0.15 -5.34
C SER A 18 -17.81 0.73 -5.21
N SER A 19 -16.70 0.14 -4.78
CA SER A 19 -15.37 0.68 -5.04
C SER A 19 -15.30 0.92 -6.54
N THR A 20 -14.86 2.11 -6.96
CA THR A 20 -14.57 2.42 -8.36
C THR A 20 -13.82 1.24 -8.96
N THR A 21 -14.48 0.51 -9.86
CA THR A 21 -13.91 -0.68 -10.47
C THR A 21 -12.81 -0.20 -11.41
N ASP A 22 -11.58 -0.13 -10.91
CA ASP A 22 -10.41 -0.01 -11.78
C ASP A 22 -10.48 -1.18 -12.76
N LYS A 23 -10.77 -0.83 -14.01
CA LYS A 23 -10.97 -1.81 -15.06
C LYS A 23 -9.60 -2.33 -15.45
N THR A 24 -9.23 -3.49 -14.92
CA THR A 24 -8.10 -4.25 -15.45
C THR A 24 -8.39 -4.59 -16.91
N LEU A 25 -7.48 -4.20 -17.79
CA LEU A 25 -7.53 -4.47 -19.22
C LEU A 25 -6.57 -5.62 -19.52
N ALA A 26 -7.09 -6.66 -20.18
CA ALA A 26 -6.30 -7.78 -20.67
C ALA A 26 -6.07 -7.59 -22.18
N GLU A 27 -4.83 -7.77 -22.63
CA GLU A 27 -4.44 -7.62 -24.03
C GLU A 27 -3.50 -8.77 -24.44
N TYR A 28 -3.72 -9.31 -25.64
CA TYR A 28 -2.84 -10.29 -26.27
C TYR A 28 -2.22 -9.67 -27.52
N VAL A 29 -0.89 -9.60 -27.55
CA VAL A 29 -0.12 -8.93 -28.60
C VAL A 29 0.68 -9.97 -29.38
N CYS A 30 0.33 -10.11 -30.65
CA CYS A 30 0.93 -11.08 -31.57
C CYS A 30 2.28 -10.59 -32.13
N PRO A 31 3.12 -11.49 -32.68
CA PRO A 31 4.32 -11.09 -33.40
C PRO A 31 4.05 -10.05 -34.50
N GLY A 32 4.95 -9.08 -34.63
CA GLY A 32 4.84 -7.93 -35.52
C GLY A 32 3.90 -6.83 -35.04
N LYS A 33 3.34 -6.94 -33.83
CA LYS A 33 2.47 -5.92 -33.21
C LYS A 33 3.19 -5.19 -32.08
N GLU A 34 2.67 -4.01 -31.73
CA GLU A 34 3.14 -3.18 -30.63
C GLU A 34 2.13 -3.22 -29.48
N PHE A 35 2.60 -3.49 -28.27
CA PHE A 35 1.87 -3.22 -27.03
C PHE A 35 2.05 -1.74 -26.68
N SER A 36 0.96 -0.97 -26.67
CA SER A 36 1.02 0.50 -26.60
C SER A 36 0.01 1.09 -25.61
N PRO A 37 0.06 0.71 -24.30
CA PRO A 37 -0.91 1.20 -23.33
C PRO A 37 -0.75 2.70 -23.12
N LYS A 38 -1.87 3.40 -23.05
CA LYS A 38 -1.94 4.85 -22.85
C LYS A 38 -2.94 5.19 -21.77
N CYS A 39 -2.47 5.81 -20.70
CA CYS A 39 -3.31 6.36 -19.65
C CYS A 39 -3.58 7.84 -19.87
N LYS A 40 -4.61 8.38 -19.22
CA LYS A 40 -4.96 9.80 -19.41
C LYS A 40 -3.87 10.69 -18.81
N SER A 41 -3.27 11.52 -19.67
CA SER A 41 -2.44 12.64 -19.23
C SER A 41 -3.31 13.89 -19.14
N SER A 42 -3.32 14.58 -18.00
CA SER A 42 -4.10 15.82 -17.86
C SER A 42 -3.49 16.91 -18.75
N THR A 43 -4.29 17.44 -19.69
CA THR A 43 -3.83 18.41 -20.71
C THR A 43 -3.72 19.85 -20.21
N ARG A 44 -3.97 20.09 -18.92
CA ARG A 44 -3.90 21.41 -18.27
C ARG A 44 -3.53 21.21 -16.80
N SER A 45 -2.61 22.04 -16.31
CA SER A 45 -2.14 22.42 -14.94
C SER A 45 -2.66 21.74 -13.65
N ASP A 46 -3.71 20.95 -13.69
CA ASP A 46 -4.24 20.18 -12.58
C ASP A 46 -3.47 18.86 -12.48
N SER A 47 -2.38 18.90 -11.71
CA SER A 47 -1.58 17.74 -11.32
C SER A 47 -2.38 16.66 -10.56
N ALA A 48 -3.65 16.91 -10.25
CA ALA A 48 -4.51 16.04 -9.45
C ALA A 48 -5.01 14.79 -10.18
N ASN A 49 -4.98 14.75 -11.52
CA ASN A 49 -5.65 13.70 -12.31
C ASN A 49 -4.72 13.00 -13.32
N LYS A 50 -3.43 12.87 -13.01
CA LYS A 50 -2.51 12.11 -13.85
C LYS A 50 -2.64 10.61 -13.59
N GLU A 51 -2.82 9.85 -14.67
CA GLU A 51 -2.88 8.39 -14.62
C GLU A 51 -1.59 7.76 -15.17
N TYR A 52 -1.22 6.63 -14.61
CA TYR A 52 -0.02 5.88 -14.98
C TYR A 52 -0.37 4.42 -15.22
N VAL A 53 0.31 3.82 -16.20
CA VAL A 53 0.21 2.39 -16.47
C VAL A 53 0.76 1.64 -15.26
N LEU A 54 0.01 0.65 -14.77
CA LEU A 54 0.49 -0.35 -13.83
C LEU A 54 0.21 -1.74 -14.41
N ILE A 55 1.28 -2.45 -14.75
CA ILE A 55 1.18 -3.83 -15.21
C ILE A 55 0.80 -4.70 -14.00
N ARG A 56 -0.22 -5.53 -14.13
CA ARG A 56 -0.69 -6.45 -13.08
C ARG A 56 -0.12 -7.84 -13.26
N SER A 57 -0.12 -8.32 -14.50
CA SER A 57 0.44 -9.60 -14.90
C SER A 57 1.05 -9.46 -16.30
N ALA A 58 2.07 -10.24 -16.60
CA ALA A 58 2.56 -10.36 -17.97
C ALA A 58 3.22 -11.71 -18.22
N ILE A 59 2.83 -12.34 -19.32
CA ILE A 59 3.32 -13.66 -19.76
C ILE A 59 3.76 -13.57 -21.22
N TYR A 60 4.90 -14.17 -21.54
CA TYR A 60 5.46 -14.18 -22.88
C TYR A 60 5.78 -15.60 -23.32
N GLY A 61 5.39 -15.97 -24.53
CA GLY A 61 5.60 -17.31 -25.08
C GLY A 61 4.42 -17.79 -25.91
N GLN A 62 4.15 -19.09 -25.90
CA GLN A 62 3.01 -19.69 -26.60
C GLN A 62 1.75 -19.62 -25.73
N LEU A 63 0.74 -18.87 -26.18
CA LEU A 63 -0.48 -18.61 -25.43
C LEU A 63 -1.67 -19.36 -26.06
N TYR A 64 -2.28 -20.27 -25.31
CA TYR A 64 -3.35 -21.16 -25.81
C TYR A 64 -4.66 -20.44 -26.15
N ASN A 65 -4.88 -19.23 -25.63
CA ASN A 65 -6.11 -18.46 -25.83
C ASN A 65 -5.85 -17.06 -26.43
N SER A 66 -4.72 -16.87 -27.10
CA SER A 66 -4.49 -15.63 -27.83
C SER A 66 -5.28 -15.63 -29.14
N GLU A 67 -5.84 -14.49 -29.52
CA GLU A 67 -6.39 -14.25 -30.88
C GLU A 67 -5.32 -14.33 -31.99
N CYS A 68 -4.05 -14.56 -31.62
CA CYS A 68 -2.97 -14.76 -32.56
C CYS A 68 -3.18 -16.05 -33.36
N PRO A 69 -3.16 -16.00 -34.70
CA PRO A 69 -3.32 -17.19 -35.54
C PRO A 69 -2.33 -18.26 -35.12
N GLN A 70 -2.86 -19.39 -34.63
CA GLN A 70 -2.04 -20.55 -34.36
C GLN A 70 -1.61 -21.19 -35.69
N MET A 71 -0.45 -21.82 -35.70
CA MET A 71 -0.11 -22.73 -36.79
C MET A 71 -0.81 -24.06 -36.50
N ASP A 72 -1.46 -24.63 -37.49
CA ASP A 72 -2.44 -25.72 -37.35
C ASP A 72 -1.87 -27.07 -36.84
N ASP A 73 -0.60 -27.14 -36.41
CA ASP A 73 0.11 -28.38 -36.10
C ASP A 73 0.97 -28.31 -34.82
N ILE A 74 0.51 -27.65 -33.75
CA ILE A 74 1.26 -27.68 -32.47
C ILE A 74 0.70 -28.78 -31.58
N GLU A 75 1.50 -29.83 -31.35
CA GLU A 75 1.24 -30.82 -30.30
C GLU A 75 1.13 -30.11 -28.94
N ILE A 76 0.08 -30.44 -28.19
CA ILE A 76 -0.34 -29.73 -26.97
C ILE A 76 0.71 -29.79 -25.84
N ASP A 77 1.68 -30.69 -25.95
CA ASP A 77 2.58 -31.07 -24.86
C ASP A 77 3.71 -30.06 -24.58
N ASP A 78 3.94 -29.06 -25.44
CA ASP A 78 5.03 -28.07 -25.32
C ASP A 78 4.55 -26.64 -24.99
N VAL A 79 3.77 -26.46 -23.92
CA VAL A 79 3.39 -25.10 -23.46
C VAL A 79 4.60 -24.36 -22.90
N CYS A 80 5.18 -23.46 -23.68
CA CYS A 80 6.34 -22.68 -23.29
C CYS A 80 5.96 -21.22 -22.99
N THR A 81 5.97 -20.83 -21.71
CA THR A 81 5.71 -19.45 -21.27
C THR A 81 6.68 -19.00 -20.19
N ALA A 82 6.95 -17.70 -20.13
CA ALA A 82 7.74 -17.07 -19.09
C ALA A 82 6.98 -15.88 -18.50
N ASN A 83 7.09 -15.71 -17.18
CA ASN A 83 6.62 -14.50 -16.50
C ASN A 83 7.59 -13.35 -16.82
N VAL A 84 7.10 -12.34 -17.54
CA VAL A 84 7.87 -11.15 -17.93
C VAL A 84 7.42 -9.88 -17.21
N LEU A 85 6.61 -10.01 -16.15
CA LEU A 85 6.13 -8.89 -15.35
C LEU A 85 7.26 -7.97 -14.86
N PRO A 86 8.40 -8.47 -14.32
CA PRO A 86 9.48 -7.58 -13.87
C PRO A 86 10.06 -6.70 -14.99
N LYS A 87 10.14 -7.24 -16.21
CA LYS A 87 10.64 -6.51 -17.39
C LYS A 87 9.65 -5.46 -17.85
N LEU A 88 8.37 -5.84 -17.90
CA LEU A 88 7.29 -4.92 -18.28
C LEU A 88 7.02 -3.85 -17.22
N ASP A 89 7.23 -4.11 -15.94
CA ASP A 89 7.19 -3.07 -14.91
C ASP A 89 8.27 -2.02 -15.14
N LEU A 90 9.49 -2.46 -15.44
CA LEU A 90 10.61 -1.57 -15.72
C LEU A 90 10.34 -0.68 -16.94
N LEU A 91 9.82 -1.29 -18.00
CA LEU A 91 9.50 -0.61 -19.26
C LEU A 91 8.26 0.28 -19.12
N CYS A 92 7.17 -0.21 -18.54
CA CYS A 92 5.86 0.44 -18.64
C CYS A 92 5.31 0.97 -17.31
N SER A 93 5.48 0.26 -16.19
CA SER A 93 4.82 0.66 -14.95
C SER A 93 5.32 2.01 -14.42
N GLY A 94 4.39 2.87 -14.03
CA GLY A 94 4.66 4.24 -13.61
C GLY A 94 4.93 5.20 -14.78
N GLN A 95 4.67 4.81 -16.03
CA GLN A 95 4.69 5.71 -17.19
C GLN A 95 3.26 6.10 -17.60
N GLU A 96 3.09 7.30 -18.17
CA GLU A 96 1.80 7.73 -18.75
C GLU A 96 1.49 6.95 -20.04
N THR A 97 2.52 6.65 -20.84
CA THR A 97 2.45 5.82 -22.06
C THR A 97 3.61 4.85 -22.11
N CYS A 98 3.42 3.67 -22.72
CA CYS A 98 4.48 2.70 -22.97
C CYS A 98 4.40 2.18 -24.40
N GLN A 99 5.52 1.69 -24.94
CA GLN A 99 5.57 0.99 -26.22
C GLN A 99 6.54 -0.18 -26.11
N VAL A 100 6.07 -1.37 -26.46
CA VAL A 100 6.87 -2.59 -26.51
C VAL A 100 6.53 -3.34 -27.78
N ASN A 101 7.54 -3.60 -28.63
CA ASN A 101 7.34 -4.40 -29.84
C ASN A 101 7.30 -5.89 -29.49
N VAL A 102 6.60 -6.70 -30.26
CA VAL A 102 6.62 -8.16 -30.11
C VAL A 102 7.09 -8.76 -31.43
N PRO A 103 8.23 -9.47 -31.50
CA PRO A 103 9.14 -9.79 -30.39
C PRO A 103 9.98 -8.58 -29.95
N ASP A 104 10.47 -8.64 -28.71
CA ASP A 104 11.41 -7.65 -28.13
C ASP A 104 12.58 -8.39 -27.49
N GLU A 105 13.80 -7.89 -27.71
CA GLU A 105 15.05 -8.52 -27.25
C GLU A 105 15.08 -8.70 -25.73
N SER A 106 14.54 -7.72 -24.99
CA SER A 106 14.48 -7.82 -23.53
C SER A 106 13.54 -8.93 -23.10
N LEU A 107 12.43 -9.18 -23.81
CA LEU A 107 11.51 -10.28 -23.52
C LEU A 107 12.12 -11.62 -23.93
N ASP A 108 12.73 -11.71 -25.11
CA ASP A 108 13.34 -12.91 -25.66
C ASP A 108 14.47 -13.46 -24.78
N SER A 109 15.15 -12.60 -24.01
CA SER A 109 16.14 -13.03 -23.03
C SER A 109 15.57 -13.91 -21.89
N SER A 110 14.24 -13.94 -21.69
CA SER A 110 13.59 -14.89 -20.78
C SER A 110 13.56 -16.32 -21.32
N LYS A 111 13.88 -16.51 -22.61
CA LYS A 111 13.99 -17.79 -23.31
C LYS A 111 12.87 -18.79 -22.94
N PRO A 112 11.58 -18.41 -23.08
CA PRO A 112 10.49 -19.28 -22.69
C PRO A 112 10.51 -20.60 -23.50
N CYS A 113 10.91 -20.52 -24.77
CA CYS A 113 10.88 -21.64 -25.72
C CYS A 113 12.28 -21.83 -26.34
N THR A 114 12.77 -23.07 -26.40
CA THR A 114 14.05 -23.41 -27.07
C THR A 114 13.88 -23.61 -28.57
N ASN A 115 12.66 -23.89 -29.04
CA ASN A 115 12.35 -24.10 -30.45
C ASN A 115 12.04 -22.77 -31.15
N MET A 116 12.96 -22.32 -32.01
CA MET A 116 12.88 -21.04 -32.73
C MET A 116 11.72 -20.93 -33.74
N ARG A 117 10.98 -22.02 -34.00
CA ARG A 117 9.86 -22.00 -34.95
C ARG A 117 8.53 -21.52 -34.33
N LEU A 118 8.46 -21.44 -33.00
CA LEU A 118 7.25 -21.02 -32.32
C LEU A 118 7.11 -19.48 -32.35
N ARG A 119 5.93 -19.01 -32.75
CA ARG A 119 5.57 -17.60 -32.72
C ARG A 119 5.19 -17.21 -31.29
N MET A 120 5.99 -16.35 -30.66
CA MET A 120 5.76 -15.88 -29.29
C MET A 120 4.75 -14.73 -29.28
N ALA A 121 3.75 -14.83 -28.42
CA ALA A 121 2.81 -13.76 -28.12
C ALA A 121 3.05 -13.23 -26.70
N LEU A 122 2.61 -11.99 -26.48
CA LEU A 122 2.64 -11.34 -25.18
C LEU A 122 1.22 -11.21 -24.64
N GLY A 123 0.95 -11.76 -23.47
CA GLY A 123 -0.29 -11.54 -22.72
C GLY A 123 -0.03 -10.59 -21.57
N VAL A 124 -0.79 -9.50 -21.48
CA VAL A 124 -0.60 -8.46 -20.46
C VAL A 124 -1.93 -8.09 -19.82
N ASP A 125 -1.96 -8.07 -18.49
CA ASP A 125 -3.00 -7.38 -17.74
C ASP A 125 -2.44 -6.06 -17.21
N TYR A 126 -3.12 -4.95 -17.46
CA TYR A 126 -2.73 -3.64 -16.95
C TYR A 126 -3.92 -2.80 -16.52
N GLU A 127 -3.64 -1.74 -15.77
CA GLU A 127 -4.61 -0.73 -15.39
C GLU A 127 -3.98 0.65 -15.45
N CYS A 128 -4.82 1.69 -15.49
CA CYS A 128 -4.40 3.07 -15.35
C CYS A 128 -4.72 3.53 -13.93
N ILE A 129 -3.69 3.82 -13.14
CA ILE A 129 -3.84 4.28 -11.76
C ILE A 129 -3.59 5.77 -11.63
N SER A 130 -4.42 6.45 -10.86
CA SER A 130 -4.10 7.80 -10.40
C SER A 130 -3.08 7.73 -9.26
N ALA A 131 -1.98 8.47 -9.40
CA ALA A 131 -0.93 8.50 -8.39
C ALA A 131 -0.46 9.92 -8.10
N ALA A 132 -0.30 10.25 -6.83
CA ALA A 132 0.36 11.47 -6.40
C ALA A 132 1.86 11.38 -6.71
N THR A 133 2.42 12.45 -7.28
CA THR A 133 3.85 12.52 -7.63
C THR A 133 4.55 13.67 -6.94
N CYS A 134 5.85 13.55 -6.79
CA CYS A 134 6.66 14.58 -6.16
C CYS A 134 6.62 15.91 -6.92
N SER A 135 6.55 16.99 -6.15
CA SER A 135 6.72 18.36 -6.61
C SER A 135 8.14 18.78 -6.26
N PHE A 136 8.84 19.40 -7.21
CA PHE A 136 10.26 19.72 -7.07
C PHE A 136 10.53 20.97 -6.22
N ASN A 137 9.55 21.46 -5.45
CA ASN A 137 9.68 22.66 -4.62
C ASN A 137 10.10 22.37 -3.16
N GLY A 138 10.24 21.09 -2.77
CA GLY A 138 10.60 20.71 -1.40
C GLY A 138 9.48 20.93 -0.37
N GLU A 139 8.29 21.34 -0.81
CA GLU A 139 7.15 21.51 0.09
C GLU A 139 6.55 20.15 0.47
N THR A 140 5.96 20.09 1.66
CA THR A 140 5.19 18.93 2.08
C THR A 140 3.84 18.92 1.36
N GLN A 141 3.58 17.88 0.57
CA GLN A 141 2.29 17.67 -0.06
C GLN A 141 1.32 17.00 0.92
N LEU A 142 0.24 17.70 1.25
CA LEU A 142 -0.82 17.17 2.11
C LEU A 142 -1.84 16.38 1.25
N LEU A 143 -1.94 15.09 1.49
CA LEU A 143 -2.93 14.20 0.86
C LEU A 143 -4.04 13.89 1.87
N GLN A 144 -5.25 14.36 1.59
CA GLN A 144 -6.45 13.98 2.36
C GLN A 144 -6.93 12.61 1.88
N VAL A 145 -6.74 11.59 2.71
CA VAL A 145 -6.99 10.19 2.36
C VAL A 145 -8.38 9.77 2.86
N SER A 146 -9.33 9.72 1.93
CA SER A 146 -10.68 9.17 2.14
C SER A 146 -10.90 7.82 1.45
N SER A 147 -10.06 7.47 0.46
CA SER A 147 -10.09 6.23 -0.30
C SER A 147 -8.67 5.69 -0.52
N PRO A 148 -8.52 4.43 -0.95
CA PRO A 148 -7.23 3.93 -1.39
C PRO A 148 -6.64 4.76 -2.54
N GLY A 149 -5.31 4.73 -2.68
CA GLY A 149 -4.61 5.42 -3.75
C GLY A 149 -3.12 5.08 -3.77
N TYR A 150 -2.40 5.79 -4.64
CA TYR A 150 -0.99 5.53 -4.91
C TYR A 150 -0.17 6.81 -4.81
N ILE A 151 1.07 6.67 -4.35
CA ILE A 151 2.15 7.63 -4.55
C ILE A 151 3.12 7.00 -5.53
N LEU A 152 3.45 7.69 -6.61
CA LEU A 152 4.47 7.29 -7.57
C LEU A 152 5.74 8.10 -7.35
N ALA A 153 6.86 7.40 -7.23
CA ALA A 153 8.17 7.99 -7.08
C ALA A 153 9.18 7.32 -8.00
N SER A 154 10.16 8.11 -8.44
CA SER A 154 11.22 7.68 -9.34
C SER A 154 12.54 8.24 -8.85
N LEU A 155 13.54 7.39 -8.65
CA LEU A 155 14.90 7.82 -8.25
C LEU A 155 15.75 8.31 -9.44
N THR A 156 15.09 8.75 -10.52
CA THR A 156 15.73 9.21 -11.74
C THR A 156 16.19 10.64 -11.57
N HIS A 157 17.46 10.82 -11.22
CA HIS A 157 18.15 12.08 -11.02
C HIS A 157 17.82 12.76 -9.68
N GLY A 158 18.77 12.70 -8.76
CA GLY A 158 19.25 13.93 -8.12
C GLY A 158 18.17 14.81 -7.53
N PHE A 159 17.29 14.32 -6.66
CA PHE A 159 16.30 15.22 -6.07
C PHE A 159 17.06 16.30 -5.29
N ARG A 160 17.05 17.53 -5.80
CA ARG A 160 17.67 18.68 -5.14
C ARG A 160 17.08 18.91 -3.75
N TYR A 161 15.81 18.54 -3.57
CA TYR A 161 15.08 18.63 -2.31
C TYR A 161 14.34 17.32 -2.04
N PRO A 162 14.33 16.84 -0.79
CA PRO A 162 13.55 15.67 -0.44
C PRO A 162 12.06 15.97 -0.63
N CYS A 163 11.33 14.97 -1.10
CA CYS A 163 9.90 15.06 -1.33
C CYS A 163 9.17 14.47 -0.13
N THR A 164 8.27 15.24 0.48
CA THR A 164 7.51 14.80 1.65
C THR A 164 6.02 14.74 1.34
N PHE A 165 5.41 13.59 1.53
CA PHE A 165 3.96 13.42 1.50
C PHE A 165 3.43 13.28 2.92
N ARG A 166 2.48 14.13 3.31
CA ARG A 166 1.71 13.99 4.55
C ARG A 166 0.35 13.41 4.23
N LEU A 167 0.16 12.13 4.53
CA LEU A 167 -1.11 11.45 4.35
C LEU A 167 -1.94 11.65 5.62
N LYS A 168 -3.11 12.26 5.49
CA LYS A 168 -4.03 12.51 6.60
C LYS A 168 -5.38 11.87 6.33
N THR A 169 -5.81 10.99 7.22
CA THR A 169 -7.14 10.36 7.22
C THR A 169 -8.07 11.05 8.21
N ARG A 170 -9.36 10.69 8.17
CA ARG A 170 -10.33 11.10 9.19
C ARG A 170 -10.01 10.44 10.54
N GLU A 171 -10.47 11.04 11.62
CA GLU A 171 -10.36 10.41 12.95
C GLU A 171 -11.06 9.04 12.98
N GLY A 172 -10.48 8.09 13.71
CA GLY A 172 -10.92 6.69 13.71
C GLY A 172 -10.51 5.89 12.47
N TYR A 173 -9.63 6.45 11.62
CA TYR A 173 -8.98 5.70 10.53
C TYR A 173 -7.47 5.75 10.70
N ASN A 174 -6.83 4.66 10.30
CA ASN A 174 -5.39 4.53 10.17
C ASN A 174 -5.06 4.16 8.72
N LEU A 175 -3.79 4.26 8.35
CA LEU A 175 -3.28 3.96 7.03
C LEU A 175 -2.60 2.60 7.02
N HIS A 176 -2.91 1.79 6.01
CA HIS A 176 -2.12 0.62 5.67
C HIS A 176 -1.34 0.92 4.38
N LEU A 177 -0.02 0.78 4.46
CA LEU A 177 0.91 1.11 3.39
C LEU A 177 1.57 -0.16 2.85
N ARG A 178 1.65 -0.26 1.52
CA ARG A 178 2.35 -1.33 0.79
C ARG A 178 3.28 -0.74 -0.25
N LEU A 179 4.43 -1.39 -0.46
CA LEU A 179 5.36 -1.07 -1.53
C LEU A 179 4.97 -1.88 -2.76
N ILE A 180 5.02 -1.25 -3.92
CA ILE A 180 5.08 -1.94 -5.20
C ILE A 180 6.39 -1.51 -5.86
N ASP A 181 7.38 -2.39 -5.81
CA ASP A 181 8.70 -2.21 -6.39
C ASP A 181 8.68 -2.57 -7.88
N LEU A 182 8.93 -1.57 -8.73
CA LEU A 182 8.89 -1.70 -10.18
C LEU A 182 10.29 -1.94 -10.78
N ALA A 183 11.31 -2.17 -9.94
CA ALA A 183 12.70 -2.34 -10.33
C ALA A 183 13.26 -3.74 -9.99
N THR A 184 12.39 -4.73 -9.76
CA THR A 184 12.78 -6.08 -9.27
C THR A 184 13.68 -6.88 -10.21
N ASP A 185 13.62 -6.67 -11.53
CA ASP A 185 14.40 -7.44 -12.52
C ASP A 185 15.91 -7.13 -12.50
N LYS A 186 16.31 -5.95 -12.00
CA LYS A 186 17.67 -5.43 -12.19
C LYS A 186 18.71 -5.98 -11.22
N PHE A 187 18.27 -6.73 -10.22
CA PHE A 187 18.98 -6.81 -8.96
C PHE A 187 19.11 -8.27 -8.50
N ASN A 188 20.13 -8.93 -9.03
CA ASN A 188 20.66 -10.19 -8.48
C ASN A 188 21.38 -9.92 -7.14
N TYR A 189 20.66 -9.42 -6.13
CA TYR A 189 21.17 -9.24 -4.76
C TYR A 189 21.24 -10.60 -4.06
N THR A 190 22.07 -11.50 -4.57
CA THR A 190 22.35 -12.77 -3.90
C THR A 190 23.45 -12.64 -2.83
N ARG A 191 24.08 -11.46 -2.65
CA ARG A 191 25.28 -11.36 -1.79
C ARG A 191 25.50 -10.12 -0.92
N SER A 192 24.69 -9.06 -0.99
CA SER A 192 24.86 -7.92 -0.07
C SER A 192 23.66 -7.78 0.86
N LYS A 193 23.91 -7.56 2.15
CA LYS A 193 22.90 -7.40 3.20
C LYS A 193 22.08 -6.10 3.08
N ASN A 194 22.25 -5.34 2.01
CA ASN A 194 21.69 -3.99 1.89
C ASN A 194 20.62 -3.98 0.81
N CYS A 195 19.39 -3.62 1.19
CA CYS A 195 18.29 -3.37 0.27
C CYS A 195 18.43 -2.00 -0.41
N ILE A 196 17.67 -1.78 -1.49
CA ILE A 196 17.63 -0.48 -2.16
C ILE A 196 16.71 0.42 -1.37
N ARG A 197 17.27 1.48 -0.80
CA ARG A 197 16.55 2.40 0.06
C ARG A 197 15.79 3.41 -0.78
N TYR A 198 14.48 3.48 -0.58
CA TYR A 198 13.58 4.32 -1.37
C TYR A 198 13.12 5.56 -0.62
N ALA A 199 12.78 5.40 0.66
CA ALA A 199 12.10 6.44 1.44
C ALA A 199 12.15 6.13 2.94
N HIS A 200 11.61 7.02 3.77
CA HIS A 200 11.35 6.83 5.18
C HIS A 200 9.87 7.09 5.49
N VAL A 201 9.26 6.26 6.33
CA VAL A 201 7.92 6.50 6.88
C VAL A 201 8.07 7.02 8.30
N ARG A 202 7.39 8.12 8.63
CA ARG A 202 7.25 8.66 9.98
C ARG A 202 5.79 8.64 10.42
N ASP A 203 5.53 8.02 11.55
CA ASP A 203 4.20 7.82 12.13
C ASP A 203 4.24 8.25 13.62
N GLY A 204 4.08 9.55 13.84
CA GLY A 204 4.37 10.19 15.12
C GLY A 204 5.88 10.22 15.39
N SER A 205 6.32 9.62 16.50
CA SER A 205 7.74 9.49 16.86
C SER A 205 8.43 8.25 16.28
N LEU A 206 7.67 7.36 15.63
CA LEU A 206 8.22 6.16 15.00
C LEU A 206 8.70 6.48 13.59
N GLU A 207 9.86 5.96 13.23
CA GLU A 207 10.41 6.06 11.89
C GLU A 207 10.83 4.67 11.38
N LYS A 208 10.59 4.40 10.09
CA LYS A 208 11.01 3.16 9.43
C LYS A 208 11.50 3.45 8.03
N GLU A 209 12.66 2.91 7.69
CA GLU A 209 13.22 2.93 6.34
C GLU A 209 12.42 2.02 5.39
N ILE A 210 12.13 2.51 4.19
CA ILE A 210 11.49 1.78 3.09
C ILE A 210 12.58 1.27 2.17
N CYS A 211 12.54 -0.04 1.93
CA CYS A 211 13.53 -0.75 1.15
C CYS A 211 12.88 -1.68 0.12
N GLY A 212 13.42 -1.70 -1.10
CA GLY A 212 13.08 -2.62 -2.17
C GLY A 212 14.19 -3.62 -2.52
N GLY A 213 13.99 -4.30 -3.65
CA GLY A 213 14.93 -5.23 -4.27
C GLY A 213 14.69 -6.72 -3.97
N SER A 214 13.72 -7.06 -3.10
CA SER A 214 13.44 -8.47 -2.74
C SER A 214 12.17 -9.01 -3.37
N ASN A 215 11.07 -8.28 -3.22
CA ASN A 215 9.75 -8.66 -3.70
C ASN A 215 9.10 -7.48 -4.41
N ARG A 216 8.35 -7.77 -5.47
CA ARG A 216 7.56 -6.78 -6.19
C ARG A 216 6.55 -6.09 -5.27
N THR A 217 5.93 -6.83 -4.35
CA THR A 217 4.98 -6.24 -3.40
C THR A 217 5.36 -6.65 -1.98
N SER A 218 5.38 -5.68 -1.07
CA SER A 218 5.67 -5.93 0.34
C SER A 218 4.83 -5.04 1.25
N GLU A 219 4.50 -5.55 2.43
CA GLU A 219 3.83 -4.74 3.46
C GLU A 219 4.86 -3.77 4.07
N LEU A 220 4.55 -2.47 4.01
CA LEU A 220 5.45 -1.44 4.53
C LEU A 220 5.14 -1.11 5.98
N TRP A 221 3.90 -0.69 6.23
CA TRP A 221 3.53 -0.09 7.51
C TRP A 221 2.04 -0.14 7.77
N ARG A 222 1.67 -0.30 9.03
CA ARG A 222 0.31 -0.06 9.53
C ARG A 222 0.38 1.07 10.53
N SER A 223 -0.17 2.23 10.17
CA SER A 223 -0.04 3.41 10.98
C SER A 223 -0.78 3.26 12.30
N ARG A 224 -0.28 3.94 13.32
CA ARG A 224 -0.93 4.07 14.63
C ARG A 224 -1.77 5.33 14.71
N TRP A 225 -1.40 6.34 13.94
CA TRP A 225 -2.05 7.64 13.86
C TRP A 225 -2.85 7.78 12.57
N ASN A 226 -3.74 8.77 12.55
CA ASN A 226 -4.46 9.15 11.34
C ASN A 226 -3.59 9.95 10.35
N THR A 227 -2.37 10.30 10.75
CA THR A 227 -1.42 11.07 9.93
C THR A 227 -0.09 10.34 9.82
N VAL A 228 0.43 10.20 8.61
CA VAL A 228 1.74 9.61 8.31
C VAL A 228 2.49 10.50 7.34
N ASP A 229 3.76 10.74 7.63
CA ASP A 229 4.67 11.44 6.71
C ASP A 229 5.54 10.41 5.97
N ILE A 230 5.66 10.54 4.65
CA ILE A 230 6.53 9.73 3.81
C ILE A 230 7.56 10.67 3.19
N LEU A 231 8.83 10.43 3.50
CA LEU A 231 9.96 11.21 3.03
C LEU A 231 10.73 10.41 1.97
N ILE A 232 10.66 10.86 0.72
CA ILE A 232 11.44 10.31 -0.39
C ILE A 232 12.67 11.21 -0.55
N ALA A 233 13.85 10.69 -0.20
CA ALA A 233 15.10 11.43 -0.24
C ALA A 233 16.11 10.72 -1.13
N ASP A 234 16.82 11.50 -1.95
CA ASP A 234 17.81 11.04 -2.94
C ASP A 234 19.15 10.60 -2.34
N GLN A 235 19.41 10.92 -1.07
CA GLN A 235 20.71 10.69 -0.41
C GLN A 235 21.04 9.21 -0.16
N ILE A 236 20.28 8.29 -0.74
CA ILE A 236 20.44 6.87 -0.52
C ILE A 236 20.69 6.08 -1.80
N THR A 237 21.25 6.75 -2.80
CA THR A 237 21.57 6.16 -4.09
C THR A 237 22.69 5.11 -3.98
N PRO A 238 22.46 3.86 -4.41
CA PRO A 238 23.56 3.00 -4.83
C PRO A 238 24.25 3.60 -6.07
N PRO A 239 25.55 3.30 -6.30
CA PRO A 239 26.42 4.01 -7.26
C PRO A 239 26.01 3.90 -8.75
N SER A 240 25.05 3.06 -9.11
CA SER A 240 24.60 2.91 -10.50
C SER A 240 23.35 3.77 -10.76
N LYS A 241 23.47 4.72 -11.70
CA LYS A 241 22.43 5.62 -12.24
C LYS A 241 21.24 4.88 -12.88
N GLN A 242 20.55 4.01 -12.14
CA GLN A 242 19.48 3.19 -12.69
C GLN A 242 18.13 3.74 -12.26
N ASN A 243 17.28 4.00 -13.26
CA ASN A 243 15.89 4.39 -13.10
C ASN A 243 15.15 3.33 -12.27
N SER A 244 14.98 3.63 -10.98
CA SER A 244 14.24 2.80 -10.03
C SER A 244 12.94 3.53 -9.72
N ARG A 245 11.83 2.99 -10.21
CA ARG A 245 10.48 3.49 -9.91
C ARG A 245 9.85 2.59 -8.87
N PHE A 246 9.02 3.16 -8.02
CA PHE A 246 8.21 2.41 -7.07
C PHE A 246 6.91 3.15 -6.80
N LEU A 247 5.90 2.39 -6.38
CA LEU A 247 4.65 2.93 -5.88
C LEU A 247 4.54 2.64 -4.38
N ILE A 248 3.94 3.57 -3.65
CA ILE A 248 3.41 3.31 -2.32
C ILE A 248 1.89 3.31 -2.44
N TYR A 249 1.29 2.14 -2.30
CA TYR A 249 -0.14 2.01 -2.15
C TYR A 249 -0.52 2.35 -0.71
N TYR A 250 -1.50 3.22 -0.54
CA TYR A 250 -2.08 3.54 0.76
C TYR A 250 -3.56 3.23 0.75
N GLU A 251 -4.07 2.75 1.89
CA GLU A 251 -5.51 2.59 2.09
C GLU A 251 -5.92 3.00 3.50
N PRO A 252 -6.98 3.82 3.65
CA PRO A 252 -7.56 4.09 4.96
C PRO A 252 -8.30 2.84 5.43
N ARG A 253 -7.97 2.38 6.63
CA ARG A 253 -8.70 1.31 7.33
C ARG A 253 -9.28 1.87 8.60
N ARG A 254 -10.51 1.48 8.94
CA ARG A 254 -11.11 1.86 10.22
C ARG A 254 -10.23 1.33 11.35
N SER A 255 -9.78 2.22 12.20
CA SER A 255 -9.12 1.89 13.45
C SER A 255 -10.10 2.07 14.60
N CYS A 256 -9.76 1.52 15.76
CA CYS A 256 -10.55 1.85 16.95
C CYS A 256 -10.31 3.32 17.32
N PRO A 257 -11.36 4.04 17.79
CA PRO A 257 -11.25 5.43 18.20
C PRO A 257 -10.09 5.66 19.17
N GLU A 258 -9.52 6.86 19.19
CA GLU A 258 -8.51 7.18 20.19
C GLU A 258 -9.14 7.15 21.59
N VAL A 259 -8.51 6.40 22.50
CA VAL A 259 -8.92 6.37 23.92
C VAL A 259 -8.04 7.37 24.64
N LYS A 260 -8.65 8.29 25.39
CA LYS A 260 -7.93 9.17 26.28
C LYS A 260 -7.56 8.42 27.56
N ALA A 261 -6.39 8.72 28.13
CA ALA A 261 -6.04 8.19 29.44
C ALA A 261 -7.10 8.64 30.48
N PRO A 262 -7.48 7.77 31.43
CA PRO A 262 -8.34 8.18 32.52
C PRO A 262 -7.64 9.24 33.38
N SER A 263 -8.41 10.12 34.03
CA SER A 263 -7.86 11.11 34.98
C SER A 263 -7.11 10.39 36.10
N GLY A 264 -5.91 10.84 36.45
CA GLY A 264 -5.05 10.17 37.44
C GLY A 264 -4.46 8.82 36.98
N GLY A 265 -4.55 8.52 35.68
CA GLY A 265 -4.03 7.28 35.12
C GLY A 265 -3.12 7.48 33.92
N TRP A 266 -2.73 6.35 33.35
CA TRP A 266 -1.89 6.26 32.17
C TRP A 266 -2.55 5.37 31.13
N LEU A 267 -2.11 5.58 29.89
CA LEU A 267 -2.53 4.80 28.74
C LEU A 267 -1.31 4.40 27.94
N LYS A 268 -1.22 3.12 27.63
CA LYS A 268 -0.13 2.54 26.86
C LYS A 268 -0.71 1.74 25.71
N LYS A 269 -0.56 2.27 24.50
CA LYS A 269 -0.91 1.56 23.27
C LYS A 269 0.11 0.44 23.02
N LEU A 270 -0.36 -0.80 23.00
CA LEU A 270 0.38 -1.98 22.55
C LEU A 270 0.04 -2.22 21.06
N SER A 271 0.68 -3.18 20.39
CA SER A 271 0.52 -3.39 18.94
C SER A 271 -0.94 -3.55 18.49
N THR A 272 -1.72 -4.38 19.19
CA THR A 272 -3.14 -4.65 18.90
C THR A 272 -4.07 -4.38 20.09
N ASN A 273 -3.50 -4.15 21.26
CA ASN A 273 -4.21 -3.91 22.51
C ASN A 273 -3.89 -2.52 23.04
N LEU A 274 -4.73 -2.02 23.93
CA LEU A 274 -4.50 -0.80 24.67
C LEU A 274 -4.55 -1.15 26.14
N ALA A 275 -3.44 -0.92 26.85
CA ALA A 275 -3.38 -1.06 28.29
C ALA A 275 -3.65 0.30 28.92
N LEU A 276 -4.47 0.33 29.96
CA LEU A 276 -4.71 1.53 30.75
C LEU A 276 -4.72 1.15 32.23
N GLY A 277 -4.33 2.10 33.07
CA GLY A 277 -4.27 1.87 34.50
C GLY A 277 -4.12 3.17 35.28
N CYS A 278 -4.13 3.06 36.60
CA CYS A 278 -4.04 4.19 37.51
C CYS A 278 -2.61 4.42 38.00
N ASN A 279 -2.27 5.66 38.32
CA ASN A 279 -0.94 5.98 38.85
C ASN A 279 -0.77 5.47 40.28
N ASP A 280 -1.83 5.57 41.09
CA ASP A 280 -1.80 5.25 42.52
C ASP A 280 -2.15 3.78 42.84
N SER A 281 -2.41 2.97 41.82
CA SER A 281 -2.76 1.55 42.01
C SER A 281 -2.05 0.68 40.98
N THR A 282 -1.34 -0.34 41.48
CA THR A 282 -0.72 -1.37 40.64
C THR A 282 -1.73 -2.41 40.14
N GLU A 283 -2.86 -2.55 40.82
CA GLU A 283 -3.90 -3.55 40.55
C GLU A 283 -4.95 -3.05 39.56
N ALA A 284 -5.22 -1.74 39.54
CA ALA A 284 -6.17 -1.11 38.62
C ALA A 284 -5.56 -0.98 37.22
N ARG A 285 -5.57 -2.10 36.47
CA ARG A 285 -5.09 -2.20 35.09
C ARG A 285 -6.10 -2.95 34.24
N TRP A 286 -6.45 -2.38 33.10
CA TRP A 286 -7.33 -3.03 32.14
C TRP A 286 -6.69 -3.06 30.76
N SER A 287 -7.10 -4.04 29.96
CA SER A 287 -6.68 -4.18 28.57
C SER A 287 -7.91 -4.12 27.66
N LEU A 288 -7.82 -3.27 26.65
CA LEU A 288 -8.78 -3.22 25.55
C LEU A 288 -8.16 -3.87 24.32
N ARG A 289 -8.97 -4.59 23.57
CA ARG A 289 -8.61 -5.11 22.25
C ARG A 289 -9.41 -4.39 21.18
N CYS A 290 -8.76 -4.06 20.07
CA CYS A 290 -9.46 -3.44 18.95
C CYS A 290 -10.06 -4.53 18.05
N GLU A 291 -11.39 -4.66 18.03
CA GLU A 291 -12.10 -5.61 17.17
C GLU A 291 -13.14 -4.87 16.34
N ASN A 292 -13.10 -5.02 15.01
CA ASN A 292 -14.04 -4.37 14.09
C ASN A 292 -14.18 -2.85 14.33
N SER A 293 -13.07 -2.20 14.68
CA SER A 293 -13.01 -0.76 14.97
C SER A 293 -13.76 -0.33 16.24
N ILE A 294 -13.99 -1.27 17.15
CA ILE A 294 -14.56 -1.04 18.47
C ILE A 294 -13.58 -1.57 19.53
N TRP A 295 -13.41 -0.82 20.61
CA TRP A 295 -12.65 -1.31 21.76
C TRP A 295 -13.49 -2.29 22.56
N VAL A 296 -13.03 -3.53 22.61
CA VAL A 296 -13.60 -4.62 23.40
C VAL A 296 -12.80 -4.76 24.69
N GLY A 297 -13.48 -4.72 25.83
CA GLY A 297 -12.90 -4.82 27.16
C GLY A 297 -13.88 -4.36 28.24
N PRO A 298 -13.40 -4.18 29.49
CA PRO A 298 -14.22 -3.64 30.59
C PRO A 298 -14.88 -2.31 30.22
N LYS A 299 -16.06 -2.04 30.78
CA LYS A 299 -16.84 -0.84 30.42
C LYS A 299 -16.12 0.44 30.83
N ALA A 300 -16.51 1.58 30.26
CA ALA A 300 -15.84 2.86 30.56
C ALA A 300 -15.96 3.24 32.04
N GLU A 301 -17.11 2.96 32.64
CA GLU A 301 -17.40 3.24 34.04
C GLU A 301 -16.53 2.39 34.99
N GLU A 302 -16.17 1.18 34.57
CA GLU A 302 -15.30 0.26 35.31
C GLU A 302 -13.81 0.62 35.19
N ARG A 303 -13.47 1.63 34.38
CA ARG A 303 -12.10 2.06 34.06
C ARG A 303 -11.74 3.42 34.66
N ALA A 304 -12.54 3.93 35.60
CA ALA A 304 -12.22 5.15 36.32
C ALA A 304 -11.17 4.88 37.38
N CYS A 305 -10.14 5.73 37.45
CA CYS A 305 -9.26 5.72 38.61
C CYS A 305 -10.01 6.26 39.81
N PRO A 306 -9.91 5.61 40.98
CA PRO A 306 -10.54 6.14 42.18
C PRO A 306 -9.99 7.55 42.41
N GLU A 307 -10.88 8.53 42.48
CA GLU A 307 -10.50 9.87 42.94
C GLU A 307 -9.86 9.69 44.30
N THR A 308 -8.59 10.08 44.44
CA THR A 308 -7.89 10.00 45.71
C THR A 308 -8.77 10.71 46.74
N ALA A 309 -9.26 9.96 47.73
CA ALA A 309 -10.23 10.42 48.73
C ALA A 309 -9.64 11.45 49.72
N GLY A 310 -8.64 12.23 49.31
CA GLY A 310 -7.76 12.97 50.19
C GLY A 310 -7.17 14.22 49.56
N SER A 311 -8.02 15.19 49.22
CA SER A 311 -7.75 16.59 49.57
C SER A 311 -9.06 17.37 49.76
N LYS A 312 -9.89 16.93 50.72
CA LYS A 312 -10.66 17.93 51.46
C LYS A 312 -9.63 18.80 52.17
N SER A 313 -9.21 19.89 51.52
CA SER A 313 -8.67 21.04 52.22
C SER A 313 -9.81 21.59 53.09
N GLU A 314 -9.94 21.04 54.30
CA GLU A 314 -10.53 21.78 55.42
C GLU A 314 -9.61 22.98 55.68
N LEU A 315 -9.77 24.03 54.86
CA LEU A 315 -9.50 25.39 55.28
C LEU A 315 -10.56 25.71 56.32
N GLY A 316 -10.29 25.30 57.57
CA GLY A 316 -10.98 25.78 58.74
C GLY A 316 -10.92 27.30 58.74
N GLY A 317 -12.02 27.93 58.35
CA GLY A 317 -12.22 29.36 58.53
C GLY A 317 -12.18 29.65 60.03
N ILE A 318 -11.18 30.42 60.44
CA ILE A 318 -11.13 31.05 61.76
C ILE A 318 -12.23 32.12 61.77
N PRO A 319 -13.25 32.05 62.64
CA PRO A 319 -14.15 33.17 62.86
C PRO A 319 -13.42 34.21 63.69
N HIS A 320 -13.05 35.34 63.08
CA HIS A 320 -12.75 36.55 63.84
C HIS A 320 -14.06 37.16 64.32
N GLY A 321 -14.31 37.05 65.62
CA GLY A 321 -15.34 37.78 66.34
C GLY A 321 -14.74 38.43 67.58
N LEU A 322 -14.96 39.76 67.67
CA LEU A 322 -14.68 40.72 68.74
C LEU A 322 -13.26 41.28 68.85
#